data_AF-A0A352NGC5-F1
#
_entry.id   AF-A0A352NGC5-F1
#
_cell.length_a   1.000
_cell.length_b   1.000
_cell.length_c   1.000
_cell.angle_alpha   90.00
_cell.angle_beta   90.00
_cell.angle_gamma   90.00
#
_symmetry.space_group_name_H-M   'P 1'
#
loop_
_entity.id
_entity.type
_entity.pdbx_description
1 polymer ?
#
loop_
_entity_poly.entity_id
_entity_poly.type
_entity_poly.pdbx_seq_one_letter_code
_entity_poly.pdbx_strand_id
1 'polypeptide(L)'
;MPLFGSGGLLPRGDKKGGKALCTLYPEKDCFVTLIVLGQGDRTLFDQSREDYCTYITGLYDQAKLFNGTKWLMIGVTDERILEDVKKLITMKVKK
;
A
#
# COMPACT_ATOMS: atom_id res chain seq x y z
N MET A 1 6.60 10.09 15.10
CA MET A 1 7.25 11.40 14.87
C MET A 1 8.19 11.24 13.68
N PRO A 2 8.03 12.01 12.58
CA PRO A 2 8.89 11.89 11.42
C PRO A 2 10.19 12.67 11.63
N LEU A 3 11.33 12.04 11.35
CA LEU A 3 12.64 12.68 11.27
C LEU A 3 12.87 13.11 9.82
N PHE A 4 12.75 14.41 9.58
CA PHE A 4 13.25 15.10 8.39
C PHE A 4 14.79 15.14 8.52
N GLY A 5 15.48 14.26 7.79
CA GLY A 5 16.94 14.14 7.77
C GLY A 5 17.53 14.70 6.49
N SER A 6 18.33 15.74 6.64
CA SER A 6 18.99 16.55 5.62
C SER A 6 20.02 15.79 4.78
N GLY A 7 19.97 15.99 3.45
CA GLY A 7 21.12 16.12 2.54
C GLY A 7 22.02 14.90 2.23
N GLY A 8 22.10 14.50 0.95
CA GLY A 8 23.29 13.82 0.40
C GLY A 8 23.10 12.78 -0.71
N LEU A 9 22.97 13.25 -1.97
CA LEU A 9 23.57 12.71 -3.23
C LEU A 9 23.23 11.30 -3.83
N LEU A 10 22.43 11.34 -4.92
CA LEU A 10 22.34 10.49 -6.15
C LEU A 10 21.65 9.09 -6.15
N PRO A 11 21.04 8.62 -7.28
CA PRO A 11 21.06 9.17 -8.65
C PRO A 11 19.73 9.75 -9.16
N ARG A 12 19.85 10.55 -10.22
CA ARG A 12 18.73 11.06 -11.02
C ARG A 12 17.95 9.89 -11.66
N GLY A 13 16.68 9.80 -11.30
CA GLY A 13 15.63 9.10 -12.04
C GLY A 13 14.31 9.79 -11.70
N ASP A 14 13.84 10.62 -12.63
CA ASP A 14 12.53 11.28 -12.71
C ASP A 14 11.92 11.86 -11.42
N LYS A 15 12.13 13.17 -11.24
CA LYS A 15 11.23 14.04 -10.48
C LYS A 15 9.90 14.20 -11.23
N LYS A 16 9.10 13.14 -11.32
CA LYS A 16 7.64 13.33 -11.24
C LYS A 16 7.33 13.49 -9.77
N GLY A 17 6.43 14.40 -9.40
CA GLY A 17 5.92 14.55 -8.04
C GLY A 17 5.17 13.30 -7.59
N GLY A 18 5.90 12.19 -7.43
CA GLY A 18 5.39 10.91 -7.00
C GLY A 18 5.04 11.05 -5.54
N LYS A 19 3.79 11.38 -5.25
CA LYS A 19 3.16 10.94 -4.01
C LYS A 19 3.56 9.48 -3.84
N ALA A 20 4.31 9.15 -2.79
CA ALA A 20 4.67 7.76 -2.52
C ALA A 20 3.36 6.97 -2.38
N LEU A 21 3.00 6.24 -3.43
CA LEU A 21 1.73 5.50 -3.49
C LEU A 21 1.81 4.30 -2.56
N CYS A 22 2.98 3.67 -2.48
CA CYS A 22 3.29 2.52 -1.63
C CYS A 22 4.77 2.51 -1.24
N THR A 23 5.08 2.08 -0.03
CA THR A 23 6.46 1.78 0.39
C THR A 23 6.64 0.27 0.44
N LEU A 24 7.61 -0.25 -0.32
CA LEU A 24 7.93 -1.67 -0.34
C LEU A 24 9.21 -1.90 0.49
N TYR A 25 9.12 -2.79 1.47
CA TYR A 25 10.23 -3.22 2.30
C TYR A 25 10.60 -4.66 1.92
N PRO A 26 11.72 -4.88 1.22
CA PRO A 26 12.20 -6.22 0.94
C PRO A 26 12.81 -6.84 2.19
N GLU A 27 12.28 -7.99 2.61
CA GLU A 27 12.83 -8.85 3.66
C GLU A 27 13.34 -10.16 3.05
N LYS A 28 14.09 -10.97 3.79
CA LYS A 28 14.84 -12.13 3.23
C LYS A 28 13.96 -13.21 2.58
N ASP A 29 12.70 -13.34 2.99
CA ASP A 29 11.76 -14.33 2.47
C ASP A 29 10.38 -13.74 2.11
N CYS A 30 10.12 -12.47 2.42
CA CYS A 30 8.82 -11.81 2.25
C CYS A 30 8.98 -10.32 1.95
N PHE A 31 7.98 -9.69 1.33
CA PHE A 31 8.00 -8.25 1.07
C PHE A 31 6.86 -7.56 1.82
N VAL A 32 7.14 -6.55 2.64
CA VAL A 32 6.08 -5.78 3.29
C VAL A 32 5.75 -4.55 2.45
N THR A 33 4.51 -4.44 1.98
CA THR A 33 4.03 -3.27 1.25
C THR A 33 3.10 -2.45 2.13
N LEU A 34 3.46 -1.19 2.37
CA LEU A 34 2.58 -0.22 3.03
C LEU A 34 1.70 0.48 1.99
N ILE A 35 0.38 0.28 2.08
CA ILE A 35 -0.61 0.94 1.24
C ILE A 35 -1.50 1.82 2.10
N VAL A 36 -1.64 3.08 1.72
CA VAL A 36 -2.56 4.03 2.38
C VAL A 36 -3.82 4.15 1.54
N LEU A 37 -4.96 3.68 2.04
CA LEU A 37 -6.27 3.77 1.39
C LEU A 37 -7.03 5.00 1.87
N GLY A 38 -7.45 5.88 0.95
CA GLY A 38 -8.35 6.99 1.26
C GLY A 38 -9.83 6.56 1.25
N GLN A 39 -10.74 7.51 1.47
CA GLN A 39 -12.18 7.24 1.49
C GLN A 39 -12.69 6.56 0.21
N GLY A 40 -12.32 7.06 -0.97
CA GLY A 40 -12.77 6.43 -2.23
C GLY A 40 -12.11 5.09 -2.54
N ASP A 41 -10.88 4.85 -2.04
CA ASP A 41 -10.21 3.56 -2.23
C ASP A 41 -10.85 2.49 -1.34
N ARG A 42 -11.36 2.88 -0.16
CA ARG A 42 -12.15 2.02 0.72
C ARG A 42 -13.47 1.60 0.09
N THR A 43 -14.14 2.50 -0.64
CA THR A 43 -15.38 2.15 -1.36
C THR A 43 -15.12 1.13 -2.47
N LEU A 44 -14.05 1.33 -3.24
CA LEU A 44 -13.62 0.36 -4.25
C LEU A 44 -13.22 -0.99 -3.61
N PHE A 45 -12.49 -0.94 -2.49
CA PHE A 45 -12.12 -2.14 -1.75
C PHE A 45 -13.33 -2.90 -1.21
N ASP A 46 -14.35 -2.19 -0.70
CA ASP A 46 -15.56 -2.82 -0.17
C ASP A 46 -16.38 -3.51 -1.28
N GLN A 47 -16.41 -2.93 -2.49
CA GLN A 47 -17.05 -3.54 -3.66
C GLN A 47 -16.33 -4.80 -4.15
N SER A 48 -14.99 -4.81 -4.10
CA SER A 48 -14.18 -5.96 -4.51
C SER A 48 -13.71 -6.80 -3.33
N ARG A 49 -14.34 -6.66 -2.15
CA ARG A 49 -13.93 -7.33 -0.91
C ARG A 49 -13.95 -8.85 -1.02
N GLU A 50 -14.86 -9.38 -1.85
CA GLU A 50 -15.00 -10.80 -2.13
C GLU A 50 -13.90 -11.34 -3.07
N ASP A 51 -13.28 -10.48 -3.88
CA ASP A 51 -12.16 -10.84 -4.76
C ASP A 51 -10.82 -10.93 -4.02
N TYR A 52 -10.73 -10.36 -2.82
CA TYR A 52 -9.50 -10.33 -2.02
C TYR A 52 -9.40 -11.51 -1.07
N CYS A 53 -8.17 -12.01 -0.90
CA CYS A 53 -7.92 -13.08 0.05
C CYS A 53 -8.21 -12.65 1.50
N THR A 54 -8.63 -13.60 2.34
CA THR A 54 -8.98 -13.37 3.76
C THR A 54 -7.86 -12.68 4.54
N TYR A 55 -6.60 -12.87 4.13
CA TYR A 55 -5.44 -12.18 4.68
C TYR A 55 -5.54 -10.65 4.53
N ILE A 56 -5.82 -10.15 3.33
CA ILE A 56 -5.94 -8.71 3.07
C ILE A 56 -7.18 -8.15 3.75
N THR A 57 -8.29 -8.89 3.72
CA THR A 57 -9.53 -8.49 4.40
C THR A 57 -9.33 -8.41 5.92
N GLY A 58 -8.57 -9.33 6.51
CA GLY A 58 -8.20 -9.32 7.93
C GLY A 58 -7.26 -8.16 8.27
N LEU A 59 -6.23 -7.92 7.45
CA LEU A 59 -5.37 -6.74 7.59
C LEU A 59 -6.15 -5.44 7.47
N TYR A 60 -7.12 -5.40 6.55
CA TYR A 60 -8.00 -4.26 6.41
C TYR A 60 -8.84 -4.08 7.66
N ASP A 61 -9.43 -5.13 8.23
CA ASP A 61 -10.23 -5.03 9.45
C ASP A 61 -9.40 -4.50 10.64
N GLN A 62 -8.18 -5.03 10.81
CA GLN A 62 -7.24 -4.62 11.85
C GLN A 62 -6.66 -3.22 11.65
N ALA A 63 -6.53 -2.75 10.41
CA ALA A 63 -5.93 -1.47 10.11
C ALA A 63 -6.72 -0.31 10.72
N LYS A 64 -6.01 0.63 11.34
CA LYS A 64 -6.64 1.79 11.98
C LYS A 64 -6.93 2.88 10.96
N LEU A 65 -8.11 3.50 11.08
CA LEU A 65 -8.45 4.68 10.30
C LEU A 65 -7.83 5.91 10.96
N PHE A 66 -6.92 6.59 10.26
CA PHE A 66 -6.27 7.81 10.69
C PHE A 66 -6.61 8.95 9.72
N ASN A 67 -7.30 9.97 10.22
CA ASN A 67 -7.65 11.18 9.48
C ASN A 67 -8.31 10.92 8.11
N GLY A 68 -9.18 9.90 8.04
CA GLY A 68 -9.88 9.51 6.80
C GLY A 68 -9.07 8.61 5.86
N THR A 69 -7.85 8.24 6.25
CA THR A 69 -7.01 7.26 5.53
C THR A 69 -6.80 6.00 6.35
N LYS A 70 -6.71 4.83 5.72
CA LYS A 70 -6.47 3.54 6.36
C LYS A 70 -5.12 3.01 5.89
N TRP A 71 -4.25 2.66 6.83
CA TRP A 71 -2.89 2.24 6.52
C TRP A 71 -2.82 0.72 6.65
N LEU A 72 -2.55 0.04 5.54
CA LEU A 72 -2.38 -1.40 5.52
C LEU A 72 -0.91 -1.74 5.29
N MET A 73 -0.33 -2.49 6.23
CA MET A 73 0.93 -3.17 6.02
C MET A 73 0.62 -4.58 5.56
N ILE A 74 0.90 -4.88 4.29
CA ILE A 74 0.61 -6.17 3.68
C ILE A 74 1.92 -6.91 3.52
N GLY A 75 2.08 -8.02 4.23
CA GLY A 75 3.17 -8.96 4.03
C GLY A 75 2.88 -9.82 2.80
N VAL A 76 3.55 -9.52 1.70
CA VAL A 76 3.54 -10.32 0.48
C VAL A 76 4.50 -11.48 0.68
N THR A 77 3.94 -12.61 1.07
CA THR A 77 4.63 -13.91 1.17
C THR A 77 4.40 -14.77 -0.07
N ASP A 78 3.29 -14.55 -0.77
CA ASP A 78 2.81 -15.36 -1.88
C ASP A 78 2.45 -14.52 -3.10
N GLU A 79 2.50 -15.14 -4.28
CA GLU A 79 2.12 -14.49 -5.54
C GLU A 79 0.67 -14.02 -5.54
N ARG A 80 -0.24 -14.75 -4.89
CA ARG A 80 -1.65 -14.33 -4.73
C ARG A 80 -1.79 -13.00 -4.01
N ILE A 81 -1.02 -12.81 -2.93
CA ILE A 81 -1.01 -11.57 -2.15
C ILE A 81 -0.41 -10.45 -3.00
N LEU A 82 0.62 -10.75 -3.81
CA LEU A 82 1.22 -9.79 -4.73
C LEU A 82 0.22 -9.34 -5.81
N GLU A 83 -0.55 -10.26 -6.38
CA GLU A 83 -1.59 -9.94 -7.37
C GLU A 83 -2.68 -9.05 -6.78
N ASP A 84 -3.16 -9.37 -5.58
CA ASP A 84 -4.15 -8.56 -4.90
C ASP A 84 -3.63 -7.17 -4.52
N VAL A 85 -2.38 -7.07 -4.08
CA VAL A 85 -1.68 -5.79 -3.86
C VAL A 85 -1.59 -5.00 -5.17
N LYS A 86 -1.23 -5.64 -6.29
CA LYS A 86 -1.21 -5.00 -7.60
C LYS A 86 -2.60 -4.51 -8.02
N LYS A 87 -3.67 -5.27 -7.77
CA LYS A 87 -5.06 -4.83 -8.02
C LYS A 87 -5.38 -3.58 -7.20
N LEU A 88 -5.10 -3.59 -5.89
CA LEU A 88 -5.27 -2.45 -4.99
C LEU A 88 -4.55 -1.19 -5.50
N ILE A 89 -3.29 -1.32 -5.88
CA ILE A 89 -2.49 -0.21 -6.41
C ILE A 89 -3.05 0.27 -7.74
N THR A 90 -3.42 -0.64 -8.63
CA THR A 90 -3.99 -0.31 -9.94
C THR A 90 -5.29 0.44 -9.78
N MET A 91 -6.20 0.01 -8.90
CA MET A 91 -7.44 0.74 -8.60
C MET A 91 -7.15 2.17 -8.10
N LYS A 92 -6.11 2.33 -7.27
CA LYS A 92 -5.71 3.64 -6.73
C LYS A 92 -5.08 4.55 -7.80
N VAL A 93 -4.34 3.99 -8.75
CA VAL A 93 -3.67 4.73 -9.84
C VAL A 93 -4.64 5.10 -10.96
N LYS A 94 -5.69 4.30 -11.19
CA LYS A 94 -6.67 4.51 -12.27
C LYS A 94 -7.75 5.56 -11.95
N LYS A 95 -7.51 6.41 -10.95
CA LYS A 95 -8.44 7.39 -10.42
C LYS A 95 -8.20 8.79 -10.97
#